data_AF-A0A524RT00-F1
#
_entry.id   AF-A0A524RT00-F1
#
_cell.length_a   1.000
_cell.length_b   1.000
_cell.length_c   1.000
_cell.angle_alpha   90.00
_cell.angle_beta   90.00
_cell.angle_gamma   90.00
#
_symmetry.space_group_name_H-M   'P 1'
#
loop_
_entity.id
_entity.type
_entity.pdbx_description
1 polymer ?
#
loop_
_entity_poly.entity_id
_entity_poly.type
_entity_poly.pdbx_seq_one_letter_code
_entity_poly.pdbx_strand_id
1 'polypeptide(L)'
;FHDNNGKIYADTILIKLDCSRPAGQLSKTTCASELPVEVVISEDLAFISILPERLIDPEENVAIELELVNPEIGIFQFNAFVREAGGSLHDYQGSWLFDVNPM
;
A
#
# COMPACT_ATOMS: atom_id res chain seq x y z
N PHE A 1 14.90 -8.42 23.75
CA PHE A 1 13.59 -8.83 23.25
C PHE A 1 13.68 -8.83 21.73
N HIS A 2 13.84 -9.99 21.10
CA HIS A 2 13.64 -10.11 19.65
C HIS A 2 12.13 -10.11 19.43
N ASP A 3 11.64 -9.10 18.73
CA ASP A 3 10.23 -8.96 18.40
C ASP A 3 10.05 -9.62 17.03
N ASN A 4 9.58 -10.87 17.04
CA ASN A 4 9.47 -11.73 15.86
C ASN A 4 8.25 -11.42 14.99
N ASN A 5 7.51 -10.37 15.35
CA ASN A 5 6.32 -9.94 14.64
C ASN A 5 6.71 -9.11 13.41
N GLY A 6 5.95 -9.32 12.32
CA GLY A 6 6.05 -8.46 11.16
C GLY A 6 5.64 -7.02 11.51
N LYS A 7 6.21 -6.05 10.81
CA LYS A 7 5.99 -4.61 11.05
C LYS A 7 5.69 -3.90 9.74
N ILE A 8 4.88 -2.85 9.81
CA ILE A 8 4.67 -1.91 8.70
C ILE A 8 5.08 -0.54 9.24
N TYR A 9 5.91 0.19 8.51
CA TYR A 9 6.32 1.54 8.87
C TYR A 9 5.33 2.53 8.27
N ALA A 10 4.40 3.02 9.10
CA ALA A 10 3.33 3.89 8.63
C ALA A 10 3.82 5.22 8.08
N ASP A 11 4.95 5.72 8.58
CA ASP A 11 5.61 6.96 8.14
C ASP A 11 6.27 6.84 6.76
N THR A 12 6.43 5.63 6.24
CA THR A 12 6.97 5.39 4.89
C THR A 12 5.88 5.24 3.83
N ILE A 13 4.60 5.29 4.21
CA ILE A 13 3.50 5.05 3.27
C ILE A 13 3.35 6.26 2.36
N LEU A 14 3.44 6.02 1.06
CA LEU A 14 3.36 7.05 0.02
C LEU A 14 2.40 6.62 -1.09
N ILE A 15 1.74 7.61 -1.68
CA ILE A 15 1.09 7.45 -2.99
C ILE A 15 2.05 8.01 -4.05
N LYS A 16 2.42 7.16 -5.00
CA LYS A 16 3.22 7.54 -6.16
C LYS A 16 2.30 7.76 -7.35
N LEU A 17 2.53 8.85 -8.09
CA LEU A 17 1.72 9.26 -9.24
C LEU A 17 2.48 9.13 -10.56
N ASP A 18 1.75 9.25 -11.67
CA ASP A 18 2.28 9.16 -13.04
C ASP A 18 3.07 7.86 -13.28
N CYS A 19 2.55 6.78 -12.70
CA CYS A 19 3.23 5.50 -12.74
C CYS A 19 3.13 4.91 -14.15
N SER A 20 4.27 4.54 -14.70
CA SER A 20 4.39 3.86 -15.98
C SER A 20 5.16 2.56 -15.82
N ARG A 21 4.74 1.55 -16.59
CA ARG A 21 5.46 0.29 -16.71
C ARG A 21 5.96 0.17 -18.15
N PRO A 22 7.26 0.40 -18.41
CA PRO A 22 7.81 0.25 -19.75
C PRO A 22 7.53 -1.15 -20.32
N ALA A 23 7.31 -1.29 -21.63
CA ALA A 23 7.08 -2.61 -22.22
C ALA A 23 8.33 -3.50 -22.08
N GLY A 24 8.17 -4.69 -21.48
CA GLY A 24 9.25 -5.67 -21.27
C GLY A 24 9.03 -6.49 -19.99
N GLN A 25 9.35 -7.78 -20.03
CA GLN A 25 9.01 -8.75 -18.97
C GLN A 25 9.72 -8.50 -17.61
N LEU A 26 10.64 -7.52 -17.54
CA LEU A 26 11.49 -7.22 -16.39
C LEU A 26 11.58 -5.73 -16.03
N SER A 27 10.76 -4.86 -16.64
CA SER A 27 10.78 -3.43 -16.31
C SER A 27 10.11 -3.18 -14.95
N LYS A 28 10.81 -2.43 -14.09
CA LYS A 28 10.23 -1.93 -12.83
C LYS A 28 9.22 -0.83 -13.17
N THR A 29 8.12 -0.79 -12.44
CA THR A 29 7.22 0.37 -12.45
C THR A 29 8.00 1.59 -11.96
N THR A 30 7.89 2.70 -12.68
CA THR A 30 8.50 3.97 -12.29
C THR A 30 7.41 5.03 -12.22
N CYS A 31 7.46 5.87 -11.19
CA CYS A 31 6.50 6.93 -10.96
C CYS A 31 7.26 8.27 -10.88
N ALA A 32 6.65 9.35 -11.36
CA ALA A 32 7.35 10.62 -11.54
C ALA A 32 7.27 11.53 -10.31
N SER A 33 6.22 11.36 -9.49
CA SER A 33 5.94 12.23 -8.36
C SER A 33 5.28 11.49 -7.20
N GLU A 34 5.24 12.15 -6.05
CA GLU A 34 4.62 11.68 -4.81
C GLU A 34 3.45 12.59 -4.45
N LEU A 35 2.40 11.98 -3.92
CA LEU A 35 1.27 12.67 -3.33
C LEU A 35 1.34 12.50 -1.81
N PRO A 36 1.38 13.59 -1.03
CA PRO A 36 1.32 13.50 0.42
C PRO A 36 0.02 12.87 0.89
N VAL A 37 0.12 12.10 1.98
CA VAL A 37 -1.00 11.37 2.56
C VAL A 37 -1.04 11.54 4.06
N GLU A 38 -2.24 11.61 4.61
CA GLU A 38 -2.49 11.36 6.01
C GLU A 38 -2.70 9.84 6.21
N VAL A 39 -2.00 9.26 7.18
CA VAL A 39 -2.09 7.84 7.51
C VAL A 39 -2.80 7.70 8.84
N VAL A 40 -3.93 6.99 8.84
CA VAL A 40 -4.70 6.68 10.06
C VAL A 40 -4.70 5.18 10.27
N ILE A 41 -4.17 4.75 11.41
CA ILE A 41 -4.15 3.34 11.83
C ILE A 41 -5.32 3.12 12.78
N SER A 42 -6.12 2.08 12.54
CA SER A 42 -7.21 1.72 13.44
C SER A 42 -6.68 1.24 14.80
N GLU A 43 -7.46 1.46 15.87
CA GLU A 43 -7.06 1.09 17.24
C GLU A 43 -6.77 -0.42 17.40
N ASP A 44 -7.49 -1.25 16.64
CA ASP A 44 -7.31 -2.71 16.60
C ASP A 44 -6.18 -3.17 15.67
N LEU A 45 -5.49 -2.23 15.03
CA LEU A 45 -4.41 -2.48 14.06
C LEU A 45 -4.83 -3.32 12.85
N ALA A 46 -6.13 -3.46 12.59
CA ALA A 46 -6.66 -4.24 11.47
C ALA A 46 -6.68 -3.47 10.14
N PHE A 47 -6.70 -2.14 10.20
CA PHE A 47 -6.84 -1.27 9.02
C PHE A 47 -5.85 -0.12 9.05
N ILE A 48 -5.26 0.14 7.87
CA ILE A 48 -4.51 1.36 7.59
C ILE A 48 -5.32 2.13 6.56
N SER A 49 -5.76 3.34 6.92
CA SER A 49 -6.40 4.28 6.00
C SER A 49 -5.36 5.24 5.47
N ILE A 50 -5.26 5.32 4.14
CA ILE A 50 -4.37 6.23 3.43
C ILE A 50 -5.26 7.30 2.80
N LEU A 51 -5.15 8.53 3.30
CA LEU A 51 -6.00 9.65 2.92
C LEU A 51 -5.15 10.66 2.14
N PRO A 52 -5.25 10.72 0.79
CA PRO A 52 -4.50 11.68 0.01
C PRO A 52 -4.96 13.12 0.28
N GLU A 53 -4.04 14.09 0.22
CA GLU A 53 -4.36 15.51 0.38
C GLU A 53 -5.29 16.08 -0.70
N ARG A 54 -5.40 15.37 -1.84
CA ARG A 54 -6.36 15.66 -2.91
C ARG A 54 -7.04 14.39 -3.40
N LEU A 55 -8.13 14.57 -4.13
CA LEU A 55 -8.74 13.48 -4.89
C LEU A 55 -7.78 13.00 -5.99
N ILE A 56 -7.74 11.69 -6.18
CA ILE A 56 -7.04 11.02 -7.27
C ILE A 56 -8.04 10.83 -8.41
N ASP A 57 -7.66 11.23 -9.62
CA ASP A 57 -8.51 11.04 -10.79
C ASP A 57 -8.61 9.53 -11.11
N PRO A 58 -9.80 8.98 -11.44
CA PRO A 58 -9.92 7.59 -11.85
C PRO A 58 -9.01 7.16 -13.02
N GLU A 59 -8.58 8.10 -13.87
CA GLU A 59 -7.66 7.84 -14.98
C GLU A 59 -6.17 7.88 -14.56
N GLU A 60 -5.84 8.37 -13.36
CA GLU A 60 -4.46 8.41 -12.86
C GLU A 60 -3.96 7.01 -12.47
N ASN A 61 -2.83 6.60 -13.06
CA ASN A 61 -2.12 5.40 -12.63
C ASN A 61 -1.29 5.71 -11.38
N VAL A 62 -1.67 5.10 -10.26
CA VAL A 62 -1.00 5.29 -8.97
C VAL A 62 -0.39 4.00 -8.44
N ALA A 63 0.62 4.13 -7.59
CA ALA A 63 1.14 3.03 -6.81
C ALA A 63 1.15 3.40 -5.33
N ILE A 64 0.86 2.42 -4.48
CA ILE A 64 1.08 2.55 -3.03
C ILE A 64 2.46 1.96 -2.73
N GLU A 65 3.33 2.77 -2.15
CA GLU A 65 4.62 2.34 -1.63
C GLU A 65 4.55 2.26 -0.11
N LEU A 66 5.05 1.16 0.44
CA LEU A 66 5.07 0.89 1.87
C LEU A 66 6.30 0.07 2.22
N GLU A 67 6.95 0.42 3.33
CA GLU A 67 8.05 -0.35 3.90
C GLU A 67 7.51 -1.29 4.98
N LEU A 68 7.93 -2.55 4.92
CA LEU A 68 7.54 -3.57 5.88
C LEU A 68 8.71 -4.46 6.26
N VAL A 69 8.65 -4.99 7.49
CA VAL A 69 9.52 -6.05 7.97
C VAL A 69 8.68 -7.31 8.03
N ASN A 70 9.14 -8.35 7.35
CA ASN A 70 8.49 -9.65 7.38
C ASN A 70 8.55 -10.26 8.79
N PRO A 71 7.50 -10.99 9.21
CA PRO A 71 7.60 -11.81 10.41
C PRO A 71 8.71 -12.86 10.22
N GLU A 72 9.33 -13.30 11.32
CA GLU A 72 10.31 -14.39 11.25
C GLU A 72 9.67 -15.69 10.72
N ILE A 73 8.40 -15.93 11.03
CA ILE A 73 7.60 -17.04 10.52
C ILE A 73 6.19 -16.52 10.24
N GLY A 74 5.69 -16.73 9.03
CA GLY A 74 4.30 -16.41 8.69
C GLY A 74 4.15 -15.69 7.35
N ILE A 75 2.95 -15.15 7.13
CA ILE A 75 2.54 -14.56 5.86
C ILE A 75 1.89 -13.20 6.13
N PHE A 76 2.16 -12.21 5.28
CA PHE A 76 1.35 -11.00 5.20
C PHE A 76 0.30 -11.13 4.10
N GLN A 77 -0.94 -10.79 4.44
CA GLN A 77 -2.01 -10.60 3.46
C GLN A 77 -2.50 -9.16 3.53
N PHE A 78 -2.45 -8.47 2.39
CA PHE A 78 -3.01 -7.13 2.23
C PHE A 78 -4.25 -7.22 1.36
N ASN A 79 -5.32 -6.54 1.77
CA ASN A 79 -6.51 -6.34 0.95
C ASN A 79 -6.67 -4.82 0.77
N ALA A 80 -6.66 -4.35 -0.47
CA ALA A 80 -6.85 -2.93 -0.75
C ALA A 80 -8.30 -2.65 -1.13
N PHE A 81 -8.82 -1.57 -0.56
CA PHE A 81 -10.14 -1.04 -0.84
C PHE A 81 -10.02 0.44 -1.13
N VAL A 82 -10.72 0.91 -2.15
CA VAL A 82 -10.80 2.33 -2.52
C VAL A 82 -12.20 2.83 -2.25
N ARG A 83 -12.32 4.09 -1.83
CA ARG A 83 -13.60 4.74 -1.58
C ARG A 83 -13.69 6.04 -2.36
N GLU A 84 -14.81 6.24 -3.04
CA GLU A 84 -15.10 7.51 -3.71
C GLU A 84 -15.33 8.65 -2.70
N ALA A 85 -15.04 9.88 -3.12
CA ALA A 85 -15.24 11.07 -2.28
C ALA A 85 -16.70 11.21 -1.86
N GLY A 86 -16.97 11.12 -0.54
CA GLY A 86 -18.32 11.22 0.02
C GLY A 86 -19.22 9.99 -0.22
N GLY A 87 -18.70 8.93 -0.82
CA GLY A 87 -19.41 7.67 -1.08
C GLY A 87 -19.28 6.65 0.07
N SER A 88 -20.15 5.64 0.04
CA SER A 88 -20.16 4.54 1.03
C SER A 88 -19.56 3.23 0.51
N LEU A 89 -19.08 3.16 -0.74
CA LEU A 89 -18.49 1.94 -1.29
C LEU A 89 -16.97 1.89 -1.09
N HIS A 90 -16.53 0.79 -0.48
CA HIS A 90 -15.15 0.31 -0.47
C HIS A 90 -14.99 -0.67 -1.63
N ASP A 91 -14.69 -0.17 -2.83
CA ASP A 91 -14.42 -1.02 -3.98
C ASP A 91 -13.10 -1.77 -3.78
N TYR A 92 -13.19 -3.09 -3.73
CA TYR A 92 -12.03 -3.95 -3.59
C TYR A 92 -11.14 -3.88 -4.84
N GLN A 93 -9.89 -3.48 -4.63
CA GLN A 93 -8.90 -3.29 -5.71
C GLN A 93 -7.99 -4.51 -5.89
N GLY A 94 -7.85 -5.33 -4.84
CA GLY A 94 -6.98 -6.50 -4.92
C GLY A 94 -6.49 -7.00 -3.57
N SER A 95 -5.84 -8.17 -3.64
CA SER A 95 -5.19 -8.83 -2.52
C SER A 95 -3.78 -9.20 -2.91
N TRP A 96 -2.83 -8.97 -2.01
CA TRP A 96 -1.45 -9.40 -2.16
C TRP A 96 -1.05 -10.26 -0.97
N LEU A 97 -0.47 -11.42 -1.27
CA LEU A 97 0.06 -12.34 -0.28
C LEU A 97 1.58 -12.33 -0.41
N PHE A 98 2.26 -12.00 0.69
CA PHE A 98 3.71 -12.08 0.80
C PHE A 98 4.05 -13.18 1.80
N ASP A 99 4.46 -14.33 1.27
CA ASP A 99 5.00 -15.43 2.07
C ASP A 99 6.52 -15.26 2.16
N VAL A 100 7.02 -15.11 3.37
CA VAL A 100 8.45 -15.02 3.64
C VAL A 100 8.84 -16.25 4.41
N ASN A 101 9.22 -17.27 3.65
CA ASN A 101 9.76 -18.50 4.19
C ASN A 101 11.27 -18.30 4.44
N PRO A 102 11.73 -18.16 5.70
CA PRO A 102 13.16 -18.19 5.96
C PRO A 102 13.70 -19.57 5.56
N MET A 103 14.59 -19.62 4.58
CA MET A 103 15.41 -20.83 4.34
C MET A 103 16.40 -21.04 5.48
#